data_AF-A0AAV5FW84-F1
#
_entry.id   AF-A0AAV5FW84-F1
#
_cell.length_a   1.000
_cell.length_b   1.000
_cell.length_c   1.000
_cell.angle_alpha   90.00
_cell.angle_beta   90.00
_cell.angle_gamma   90.00
#
_symmetry.space_group_name_H-M   'P 1'
#
loop_
_entity.id
_entity.type
_entity.pdbx_description
1 polymer ?
#
loop_
_entity_poly.entity_id
_entity_poly.type
_entity_poly.pdbx_seq_one_letter_code
_entity_poly.pdbx_strand_id
1 'polypeptide(L)'
;MPSPDRHRRSPTPTDDEIVGIKAYIPRLRIARWPKGFKPVPIEKYDGQTNPREWLQLYSTTIRSTRGDSYVMANYIPVYLDPAIRIWLTTLSEESIISWGDLKKKLIESFQATCNRPGNHFDLTRVKQKTDEPLREYIK
;
A
#
# COMPACT_ATOMS: atom_id res chain seq x y z
N MET A 1 1.28 9.82 60.24
CA MET A 1 1.17 10.09 58.78
C MET A 1 1.35 11.58 58.57
N PRO A 2 2.03 12.07 57.50
CA PRO A 2 2.32 11.47 56.19
C PRO A 2 3.84 11.28 55.90
N SER A 3 4.28 10.16 55.33
CA SER A 3 4.46 9.79 53.90
C SER A 3 5.57 10.58 53.17
N PRO A 4 6.65 9.93 52.70
CA PRO A 4 7.68 10.61 51.93
C PRO A 4 7.20 10.85 50.50
N ASP A 5 7.55 12.03 49.99
CA ASP A 5 7.39 12.51 48.63
C ASP A 5 7.82 11.44 47.60
N ARG A 6 6.84 10.68 47.12
CA ARG A 6 6.97 9.98 45.84
C ARG A 6 6.99 11.09 44.80
N HIS A 7 8.19 11.47 44.40
CA HIS A 7 8.41 12.11 43.11
C HIS A 7 7.62 11.30 42.09
N ARG A 8 6.49 11.86 41.69
CA ARG A 8 5.65 11.40 40.62
C ARG A 8 6.49 11.58 39.37
N ARG A 9 7.40 10.62 39.12
CA ARG A 9 8.00 10.43 37.82
C ARG A 9 6.80 10.21 36.91
N SER A 10 6.43 11.26 36.18
CA SER A 10 5.65 11.12 34.97
C SER A 10 6.31 9.98 34.18
N PRO A 11 5.54 8.99 33.70
CA PRO A 11 6.11 7.99 32.81
C PRO A 11 6.77 8.77 31.67
N THR A 12 8.08 8.64 31.53
CA THR A 12 8.73 8.95 30.27
C THR A 12 8.01 8.11 29.23
N PRO A 13 7.51 8.71 28.12
CA PRO A 13 6.91 7.93 27.05
C PRO A 13 7.96 6.88 26.65
N THR A 14 7.65 5.61 26.90
CA THR A 14 8.48 4.51 26.43
C THR A 14 8.47 4.56 24.91
N ASP A 15 9.60 4.25 24.27
CA ASP A 15 9.79 4.26 22.80
C ASP A 15 8.72 3.49 22.00
N ASP A 16 7.87 2.71 22.69
CA ASP A 16 6.72 2.01 22.17
C ASP A 16 5.53 2.88 21.70
N GLU A 17 5.45 4.18 22.05
CA GLU A 17 4.27 5.01 21.72
C GLU A 17 4.31 5.75 20.37
N ILE A 18 5.40 5.64 19.61
CA ILE A 18 5.38 5.92 18.17
C ILE A 18 5.59 4.59 17.45
N VAL A 19 4.53 3.77 17.38
CA VAL A 19 4.47 2.62 16.46
C VAL A 19 4.38 3.14 15.03
N GLY A 20 5.43 3.81 14.57
CA GLY A 20 5.63 4.14 13.17
C GLY A 20 5.80 2.85 12.38
N ILE A 21 5.45 2.89 11.09
CA ILE A 21 5.68 1.75 10.20
C ILE A 21 7.17 1.40 10.27
N LYS A 22 7.51 0.22 10.82
CA LYS A 22 8.90 -0.19 11.06
C LYS A 22 9.75 -0.18 9.79
N ALA A 23 9.11 -0.45 8.66
CA ALA A 23 9.73 -0.39 7.34
C ALA A 23 10.21 1.02 6.96
N TYR A 24 9.71 2.09 7.59
CA TYR A 24 10.15 3.46 7.32
C TYR A 24 11.38 3.78 8.13
N ILE A 25 12.37 4.45 7.54
CA ILE A 25 13.42 5.09 8.33
C ILE A 25 12.84 6.12 9.32
N PRO A 26 13.49 6.39 10.46
CA PRO A 26 13.01 7.36 11.43
C PRO A 26 12.67 8.72 10.81
N ARG A 27 13.51 9.23 9.90
CA ARG A 27 13.28 10.53 9.23
C ARG A 27 11.98 10.56 8.43
N LEU A 28 11.61 9.46 7.76
CA LEU A 28 10.42 9.41 6.94
C LEU A 28 9.14 9.47 7.78
N ARG A 29 9.18 9.03 9.05
CA ARG A 29 8.05 9.04 9.99
C ARG A 29 7.69 10.47 10.46
N ILE A 30 8.56 11.45 10.25
CA ILE A 30 8.41 12.83 10.74
C ILE A 30 7.62 13.68 9.73
N ALA A 31 6.34 13.36 9.52
CA ALA A 31 5.46 14.15 8.66
C ALA A 31 5.01 15.46 9.34
N ARG A 32 5.11 16.58 8.60
CA ARG A 32 4.52 17.86 8.99
C ARG A 32 3.14 18.00 8.38
N TRP A 33 2.10 17.80 9.19
CA TRP A 33 0.71 17.86 8.73
C TRP A 33 0.29 19.29 8.35
N PRO A 34 -0.21 19.53 7.11
CA PRO A 34 -0.69 20.84 6.70
C PRO A 34 -1.87 21.31 7.56
N LYS A 35 -2.00 22.63 7.76
CA LYS A 35 -3.16 23.21 8.44
C LYS A 35 -4.43 22.91 7.65
N GLY A 36 -5.44 22.34 8.31
CA GLY A 36 -6.71 21.99 7.66
C GLY A 36 -6.63 20.76 6.77
N PHE A 37 -5.61 19.91 6.92
CA PHE A 37 -5.43 18.70 6.14
C PHE A 37 -6.64 17.76 6.25
N LYS A 38 -7.45 17.75 5.20
CA LYS A 38 -8.66 16.93 5.04
C LYS A 38 -8.76 16.50 3.57
N PRO A 39 -8.02 15.45 3.16
CA PRO A 39 -8.07 14.96 1.79
C PRO A 39 -9.48 14.47 1.44
N VAL A 40 -9.86 14.63 0.18
CA VAL A 40 -11.12 14.10 -0.34
C VAL A 40 -11.10 12.57 -0.23
N PRO A 41 -12.20 11.92 0.19
CA PRO A 41 -12.27 10.46 0.16
C PRO A 41 -12.06 9.93 -1.26
N ILE A 42 -11.18 8.95 -1.37
CA ILE A 42 -11.01 8.11 -2.57
C ILE A 42 -11.14 6.65 -2.14
N GLU A 43 -11.35 5.76 -3.11
CA GLU A 43 -11.42 4.33 -2.84
C GLU A 43 -10.12 3.83 -2.23
N LYS A 44 -10.24 2.92 -1.26
CA LYS A 44 -9.08 2.27 -0.65
C LYS A 44 -8.41 1.36 -1.68
N TYR A 45 -7.10 1.23 -1.57
CA TYR A 45 -6.36 0.29 -2.38
C TYR A 45 -6.59 -1.14 -1.88
N ASP A 46 -7.19 -1.95 -2.74
CA ASP A 46 -7.56 -3.35 -2.50
C ASP A 46 -6.47 -4.35 -2.95
N GLY A 47 -5.44 -3.88 -3.66
CA GLY A 47 -4.39 -4.72 -4.25
C GLY A 47 -4.75 -5.34 -5.60
N GLN A 48 -5.96 -5.06 -6.13
CA GLN A 48 -6.43 -5.55 -7.44
C GLN A 48 -6.44 -4.44 -8.49
N THR A 49 -6.72 -3.20 -8.07
CA THR A 49 -6.66 -2.02 -8.94
C THR A 49 -5.23 -1.77 -9.42
N ASN A 50 -5.05 -1.21 -10.63
CA ASN A 50 -3.73 -0.83 -11.13
C ASN A 50 -2.99 0.07 -10.12
N PRO A 51 -1.87 -0.37 -9.52
CA PRO A 51 -1.20 0.38 -8.46
C PRO A 51 -0.70 1.74 -8.93
N ARG A 52 -0.36 1.89 -10.22
CA ARG A 52 0.16 3.16 -10.76
C ARG A 52 -0.93 4.21 -10.83
N GLU A 53 -2.10 3.86 -11.36
CA GLU A 53 -3.26 4.75 -11.47
C GLU A 53 -3.77 5.14 -10.08
N TRP A 54 -3.91 4.17 -9.19
CA TRP A 54 -4.34 4.43 -7.82
C TRP A 54 -3.36 5.36 -7.07
N LEU A 55 -2.05 5.12 -7.18
CA LEU A 55 -1.04 6.00 -6.57
C LEU A 55 -1.04 7.41 -7.15
N GLN A 56 -1.37 7.59 -8.44
CA GLN A 56 -1.51 8.91 -9.06
C GLN A 56 -2.71 9.66 -8.46
N LEU A 57 -3.86 9.01 -8.33
CA LEU A 57 -5.06 9.58 -7.71
C LEU A 57 -4.82 9.95 -6.25
N TYR A 58 -4.23 9.03 -5.48
CA TYR A 58 -3.82 9.26 -4.09
C TYR A 58 -2.88 10.47 -3.98
N SER A 59 -1.78 10.48 -4.75
CA SER A 59 -0.79 11.57 -4.68
C SER A 59 -1.40 12.93 -5.03
N THR A 60 -2.33 12.96 -6.00
CA THR A 60 -3.03 14.19 -6.41
C THR A 60 -3.95 14.71 -5.29
N THR A 61 -4.68 13.81 -4.65
CA THR A 61 -5.57 14.12 -3.52
C THR A 61 -4.81 14.68 -2.32
N ILE A 62 -3.63 14.14 -2.02
CA ILE A 62 -2.78 14.65 -0.93
C ILE A 62 -2.13 15.99 -1.31
N ARG A 63 -1.74 16.16 -2.58
CA ARG A 63 -1.21 17.46 -3.06
C ARG A 63 -2.25 18.57 -3.03
N SER A 64 -3.51 18.29 -3.33
CA SER A 64 -4.57 19.31 -3.29
C SER A 64 -4.78 19.87 -1.88
N THR A 65 -4.39 19.12 -0.85
CA THR A 65 -4.38 19.53 0.56
C THR A 65 -3.02 20.01 1.06
N ARG A 66 -2.12 20.35 0.13
CA ARG A 66 -0.76 20.87 0.38
C ARG A 66 0.14 19.86 1.12
N GLY A 67 -0.17 18.57 1.04
CA GLY A 67 0.66 17.51 1.59
C GLY A 67 1.90 17.26 0.73
N ASP A 68 3.05 17.10 1.38
CA ASP A 68 4.32 16.75 0.75
C ASP A 68 4.54 15.22 0.67
N SER A 69 5.74 14.80 0.25
CA SER A 69 6.08 13.38 0.17
C SER A 69 6.09 12.67 1.53
N TYR A 70 6.39 13.35 2.63
CA TYR A 70 6.36 12.76 3.96
C TYR A 70 4.91 12.55 4.40
N VAL A 71 4.04 13.53 4.15
CA VAL A 71 2.59 13.40 4.36
C VAL A 71 2.03 12.25 3.53
N MET A 72 2.42 12.14 2.25
CA MET A 72 2.00 11.01 1.39
C MET A 72 2.42 9.66 1.98
N ALA A 73 3.67 9.50 2.42
CA ALA A 73 4.12 8.24 2.98
C ALA A 73 3.35 7.89 4.27
N ASN A 74 3.20 8.85 5.19
CA ASN A 74 2.58 8.58 6.49
C ASN A 74 1.06 8.48 6.45
N TYR A 75 0.39 9.07 5.45
CA TYR A 75 -1.06 9.02 5.34
C TYR A 75 -1.56 7.84 4.50
N ILE A 76 -0.70 7.19 3.71
CA ILE A 76 -1.12 6.09 2.82
C ILE A 76 -1.86 4.97 3.56
N PRO A 77 -1.50 4.54 4.80
CA PRO A 77 -2.14 3.39 5.44
C PRO A 77 -3.64 3.59 5.69
N VAL A 78 -4.10 4.84 5.77
CA VAL A 78 -5.52 5.19 5.91
C VAL A 78 -6.32 4.75 4.68
N TYR A 79 -5.70 4.84 3.49
CA TYR A 79 -6.30 4.48 2.22
C TYR A 79 -5.88 3.08 1.71
N LEU A 80 -5.30 2.24 2.56
CA LEU A 80 -5.02 0.85 2.21
C LEU A 80 -6.09 -0.06 2.83
N ASP A 81 -6.41 -1.16 2.15
CA ASP A 81 -7.20 -2.21 2.76
C ASP A 81 -6.41 -2.99 3.84
N PRO A 82 -7.09 -3.70 4.76
CA PRO A 82 -6.44 -4.41 5.86
C PRO A 82 -5.31 -5.35 5.40
N ALA A 83 -5.52 -6.11 4.32
CA ALA A 83 -4.52 -7.04 3.80
C ALA A 83 -3.25 -6.31 3.31
N ILE A 84 -3.41 -5.15 2.65
CA ILE A 84 -2.28 -4.36 2.14
C ILE A 84 -1.55 -3.65 3.28
N ARG A 85 -2.27 -3.21 4.32
CA ARG A 85 -1.66 -2.70 5.55
C ARG A 85 -0.79 -3.76 6.23
N ILE A 86 -1.24 -5.01 6.29
CA ILE A 86 -0.46 -6.12 6.86
C ILE A 86 0.84 -6.29 6.06
N TRP A 87 0.78 -6.25 4.72
CA TRP A 87 1.99 -6.31 3.88
C TRP A 87 3.03 -5.22 4.21
N LEU A 88 2.60 -3.98 4.52
CA LEU A 88 3.55 -2.94 4.95
C LEU A 88 4.32 -3.32 6.22
N THR A 89 3.71 -4.10 7.11
CA THR A 89 4.36 -4.57 8.34
C THR A 89 5.32 -5.75 8.12
N THR A 90 5.17 -6.47 7.00
CA THR A 90 6.06 -7.59 6.65
C THR A 90 7.34 -7.15 5.94
N LEU A 91 7.43 -5.88 5.54
CA LEU A 91 8.63 -5.33 4.93
C LEU A 91 9.76 -5.23 5.95
N SER A 92 11.00 -5.45 5.48
CA SER A 92 12.19 -5.30 6.31
C SER A 92 12.25 -3.92 6.95
N GLU A 93 12.71 -3.88 8.20
CA GLU A 93 12.86 -2.65 8.96
C GLU A 93 13.72 -1.64 8.20
N GLU A 94 13.30 -0.37 8.24
CA GLU A 94 14.01 0.76 7.64
C GLU A 94 14.28 0.65 6.12
N SER A 95 13.64 -0.30 5.43
CA SER A 95 13.81 -0.52 3.99
C SER A 95 13.15 0.53 3.08
N ILE A 96 12.39 1.46 3.65
CA ILE A 96 11.72 2.56 2.95
C ILE A 96 12.31 3.89 3.43
N ILE A 97 13.16 4.45 2.59
CA ILE A 97 13.84 5.74 2.84
C ILE A 97 13.06 6.94 2.28
N SER A 98 12.12 6.71 1.35
CA SER A 98 11.39 7.77 0.66
C SER A 98 9.98 7.37 0.21
N TRP A 99 9.15 8.36 -0.14
CA TRP A 99 7.89 8.12 -0.86
C TRP A 99 8.09 7.37 -2.18
N GLY A 100 9.20 7.63 -2.88
CA GLY A 100 9.54 6.94 -4.13
C GLY A 100 9.74 5.43 -3.92
N ASP A 101 10.45 5.07 -2.85
CA ASP A 101 10.75 3.69 -2.48
C ASP A 101 9.48 2.92 -2.11
N LEU A 102 8.60 3.56 -1.33
CA LEU A 102 7.31 3.00 -0.97
C LEU A 102 6.45 2.72 -2.21
N LYS A 103 6.35 3.70 -3.12
CA LYS A 103 5.64 3.51 -4.39
C LYS A 103 6.23 2.36 -5.19
N LYS A 104 7.56 2.30 -5.31
CA LYS A 104 8.26 1.25 -6.05
C LYS A 104 7.92 -0.13 -5.48
N LYS A 105 8.07 -0.33 -4.16
CA LYS A 105 7.75 -1.60 -3.50
C LYS A 105 6.28 -1.99 -3.65
N LEU A 106 5.35 -1.02 -3.54
CA LEU A 106 3.92 -1.27 -3.71
C LEU A 106 3.62 -1.71 -5.15
N ILE A 107 4.14 -0.99 -6.15
CA ILE A 107 4.00 -1.36 -7.55
C ILE A 107 4.60 -2.75 -7.81
N GLU A 108 5.83 -3.01 -7.37
CA GLU A 108 6.50 -4.31 -7.57
C GLU A 108 5.72 -5.47 -6.93
N SER A 109 5.10 -5.24 -5.77
CA SER A 109 4.36 -6.28 -5.04
C SER A 109 2.98 -6.58 -5.63
N PHE A 110 2.29 -5.57 -6.19
CA PHE A 110 0.89 -5.71 -6.60
C PHE A 110 0.65 -5.55 -8.10
N GLN A 111 1.61 -5.06 -8.88
CA GLN A 111 1.49 -4.94 -10.34
C GLN A 111 1.33 -6.30 -11.03
N ALA A 112 1.96 -7.36 -10.50
CA ALA A 112 1.81 -8.71 -11.02
C ALA A 112 0.43 -9.33 -10.70
N THR A 113 -0.19 -8.93 -9.58
CA THR A 113 -1.52 -9.36 -9.16
C THR A 113 -2.59 -8.80 -10.10
N CYS A 114 -2.41 -7.57 -10.59
CA CYS A 114 -3.29 -6.96 -11.59
C CYS A 114 -3.16 -7.58 -12.99
N ASN A 115 -1.98 -8.12 -13.32
CA ASN A 115 -1.62 -8.60 -14.66
C ASN A 115 -1.76 -10.12 -14.85
N ARG A 116 -2.40 -10.84 -13.93
CA ARG A 116 -2.84 -12.21 -14.23
C ARG A 116 -4.20 -12.14 -14.94
N PRO A 117 -4.29 -12.26 -16.28
CA PRO A 117 -5.49 -12.85 -16.84
C PRO A 117 -5.66 -14.21 -16.15
N GLY A 118 -6.85 -14.47 -15.60
CA GLY A 118 -7.13 -15.72 -14.90
C GLY A 118 -6.74 -16.91 -15.77
N ASN A 119 -5.62 -17.55 -15.46
CA ASN A 119 -5.22 -18.77 -16.15
C ASN A 119 -4.49 -19.69 -15.17
N HIS A 120 -5.29 -20.37 -14.36
CA HIS A 120 -4.96 -21.74 -13.96
C HIS A 120 -6.22 -22.61 -13.78
N PHE A 121 -7.31 -22.27 -14.49
CA PHE A 121 -8.54 -23.07 -14.51
C PHE A 121 -9.18 -23.25 -15.89
N ASP A 122 -8.48 -22.98 -16.99
CA ASP A 122 -8.87 -23.57 -18.28
C ASP A 122 -8.22 -24.96 -18.45
N LEU A 123 -8.47 -25.81 -17.45
CA LEU A 123 -8.31 -27.24 -17.60
C LEU A 123 -9.45 -27.73 -18.49
N THR A 124 -9.06 -28.17 -19.69
CA THR A 124 -9.73 -29.26 -20.43
C THR A 124 -11.22 -29.09 -20.68
N ARG A 125 -11.64 -28.28 -21.65
CA ARG A 125 -12.97 -28.45 -22.27
C ARG A 125 -13.10 -28.15 -23.76
N VAL A 126 -12.00 -28.16 -24.51
CA VAL A 126 -12.10 -28.47 -25.95
C VAL A 126 -12.11 -29.99 -26.08
N LYS A 127 -13.32 -30.56 -26.03
CA LYS A 127 -13.55 -31.91 -26.56
C LYS A 127 -13.08 -31.91 -28.01
N GLN A 128 -12.12 -32.78 -28.29
CA GLN A 128 -11.79 -33.25 -29.63
C GLN A 128 -13.10 -33.54 -30.37
N LYS A 129 -13.43 -32.73 -31.37
CA LYS A 129 -14.41 -33.13 -32.38
C LYS A 129 -13.64 -33.95 -33.40
N THR A 130 -13.77 -35.26 -33.27
CA THR A 130 -13.60 -36.18 -34.37
C THR A 130 -14.61 -35.79 -35.45
N ASP A 131 -14.14 -35.79 -36.70
CA ASP A 131 -14.94 -35.95 -37.92
C ASP A 131 -15.48 -34.68 -38.61
N GLU A 132 -14.70 -34.08 -39.52
CA GLU A 132 -15.18 -33.74 -40.88
C GLU A 132 -14.01 -33.39 -41.85
N PRO A 133 -14.13 -33.71 -43.14
CA PRO A 133 -12.99 -33.99 -44.03
C PRO A 133 -12.33 -32.77 -44.70
N LEU A 134 -11.01 -32.87 -44.85
CA LEU A 134 -10.19 -32.07 -45.77
C LEU A 134 -10.61 -32.37 -47.23
N ARG A 135 -11.35 -31.45 -47.85
CA ARG A 135 -11.42 -31.35 -49.32
C ARG A 135 -11.61 -29.91 -49.78
N GLU A 136 -10.57 -29.44 -50.46
CA GLU A 136 -10.56 -28.56 -51.64
C GLU A 136 -11.40 -27.27 -51.62
N TYR A 137 -10.74 -26.12 -51.77
CA TYR A 137 -11.03 -25.22 -52.91
C TYR A 137 -9.86 -24.22 -53.08
N ILE A 138 -8.84 -24.65 -53.82
CA ILE A 138 -8.05 -23.75 -54.65
C ILE A 138 -8.84 -23.56 -55.94
N LYS A 139 -9.11 -22.31 -56.31
CA LYS A 139 -9.22 -21.87 -57.71
C LYS A 139 -8.44 -20.58 -57.86
#